data_AF-A0A8R2C528-F1
#
_entry.id   AF-A0A8R2C528-F1
#
_cell.length_a   1.000
_cell.length_b   1.000
_cell.length_c   1.000
_cell.angle_alpha   90.00
_cell.angle_beta   90.00
_cell.angle_gamma   90.00
#
_symmetry.space_group_name_H-M   'P 1'
#
loop_
_entity.id
_entity.type
_entity.pdbx_description
1 polymer ?
#
loop_
_entity_poly.entity_id
_entity_poly.type
_entity_poly.pdbx_seq_one_letter_code
_entity_poly.pdbx_strand_id
1 'polypeptide(L)'
;MSNRKFPKYLKELEYEISAKLKLIRKTNSELLEMKQLYTDQVLEIFRTALQYLISHTVTYATVLKSIKTAYDNAIEIRDERISQFIVQDKVFGISVKKKQRNDQIQNLLKENNDLKEKNNKLVLEMDKLKKEFGKMKDDKFSDYLSLMKERDARYALYFENLTLQTKLKDLDGSFCPSNDAYGDPVVLRIALDRCREQLSATQTSLKKMVEEYSNTVPRREYDALESKHDSVLKNLSALEAEVKSLQEAHRKLYASKKSLEEELSEVKERCSELERAGTPRPHWDLCADFIGGGRNRWWQLASGLTSRDTLRVLLKELGPAAESEHLEYFDGLGMDPSIPTYLRYEGKVRNLRLSRREISVIINDIWLGKQQHMSMSMQDYVTKYFEDRYQQASVRAEWAYNLCAGAEQLLDDPQVRLFWGTAHAQLSEHVYWGLRTHWRALRDQLYRHADGRETISIEEFEKVAKATFPLKSEVDIKNLVDVVRKQLKLKINNQLICLDKLFYENEEGFERIELAKELYRQRRLAQDRYIRELVATLGGKQAANKPVTVDALKRAFALLDPAIDHIRMERYIRWAFSDNTSDLNNICAIPLRTLTGRLAAGDIERVGPRYKSIRRTYK
;
A
#
# COMPACT_ATOMS: atom_id res chain seq x y z
N MET A 1 25.67 -76.30 -33.50
CA MET A 1 24.62 -75.26 -33.62
C MET A 1 25.12 -74.18 -34.56
N SER A 2 24.30 -73.71 -35.51
CA SER A 2 24.79 -72.94 -36.65
C SER A 2 25.24 -71.52 -36.26
N ASN A 3 26.48 -71.19 -36.61
CA ASN A 3 27.14 -69.92 -36.31
C ASN A 3 26.58 -68.82 -37.24
N ARG A 4 25.50 -68.14 -36.81
CA ARG A 4 24.85 -67.07 -37.59
C ARG A 4 25.80 -65.87 -37.71
N LYS A 5 26.55 -65.82 -38.81
CA LYS A 5 27.37 -64.67 -39.20
C LYS A 5 26.48 -63.43 -39.30
N PHE A 6 26.66 -62.47 -38.38
CA PHE A 6 26.08 -61.14 -38.52
C PHE A 6 26.51 -60.53 -39.86
N PRO A 7 25.59 -59.91 -40.63
CA PRO A 7 25.95 -59.24 -41.87
C PRO A 7 27.04 -58.19 -41.65
N LYS A 8 28.07 -58.19 -42.49
CA LYS A 8 29.25 -57.31 -42.36
C LYS A 8 28.83 -55.83 -42.34
N TYR A 9 27.87 -55.45 -43.19
CA TYR A 9 27.33 -54.09 -43.30
C TYR A 9 26.70 -53.57 -41.99
N LEU A 10 26.11 -54.43 -41.15
CA LEU A 10 25.53 -53.99 -39.86
C LEU A 10 26.62 -53.62 -38.85
N LYS A 11 27.74 -54.35 -38.83
CA LYS A 11 28.88 -54.03 -37.96
C LYS A 11 29.61 -52.76 -38.41
N GLU A 12 29.71 -52.57 -39.71
CA GLU A 12 30.28 -51.35 -40.31
C GLU A 12 29.40 -50.14 -39.99
N LEU A 13 28.07 -50.27 -40.11
CA LEU A 13 27.10 -49.23 -39.74
C LEU A 13 27.10 -48.91 -38.23
N GLU A 14 27.13 -49.92 -37.36
CA GLU A 14 27.18 -49.75 -35.90
C GLU A 14 28.46 -49.01 -35.47
N TYR A 15 29.59 -49.33 -36.10
CA TYR A 15 30.85 -48.61 -35.90
C TYR A 15 30.75 -47.15 -36.38
N GLU A 16 30.15 -46.91 -37.56
CA GLU A 16 30.00 -45.56 -38.12
C GLU A 16 29.09 -44.66 -37.25
N ILE A 17 27.94 -45.18 -36.79
CA ILE A 17 27.06 -44.47 -35.85
C ILE A 17 27.82 -44.15 -34.56
N SER A 18 28.53 -45.14 -34.00
CA SER A 18 29.28 -44.98 -32.75
C SER A 18 30.43 -43.96 -32.88
N ALA A 19 31.06 -43.89 -34.04
CA ALA A 19 32.08 -42.88 -34.35
C ALA A 19 31.47 -41.48 -34.46
N LYS A 20 30.36 -41.31 -35.20
CA LYS A 20 29.68 -40.02 -35.36
C LYS A 20 29.10 -39.49 -34.05
N LEU A 21 28.48 -40.35 -33.23
CA LEU A 21 27.93 -39.94 -31.93
C LEU A 21 29.01 -39.47 -30.94
N LYS A 22 30.23 -40.00 -31.01
CA LYS A 22 31.36 -39.53 -30.18
C LYS A 22 31.84 -38.12 -30.53
N LEU A 23 31.54 -37.63 -31.74
CA LEU A 23 31.90 -36.27 -32.17
C LEU A 23 30.90 -35.22 -31.65
N ILE A 24 29.66 -35.61 -31.34
CA ILE A 24 28.64 -34.71 -30.79
C ILE A 24 28.72 -34.68 -29.27
N ARG A 25 28.92 -33.50 -28.68
CA ARG A 25 28.90 -33.31 -27.22
C ARG A 25 27.48 -33.01 -26.74
N LYS A 26 26.99 -33.78 -25.77
CA LYS A 26 25.74 -33.48 -25.07
C LYS A 26 25.86 -32.15 -24.32
N THR A 27 24.90 -31.25 -24.52
CA THR A 27 24.89 -29.96 -23.84
C THR A 27 24.46 -30.10 -22.37
N ASN A 28 25.10 -29.32 -21.49
CA ASN A 28 24.68 -29.14 -20.10
C ASN A 28 23.80 -27.88 -19.92
N SER A 29 23.53 -27.13 -21.01
CA SER A 29 22.71 -25.92 -20.94
C SER A 29 21.24 -26.25 -20.69
N GLU A 30 20.58 -25.46 -19.85
CA GLU A 30 19.13 -25.59 -19.63
C GLU A 30 18.29 -25.06 -20.80
N LEU A 31 18.88 -24.19 -21.64
CA LEU A 31 18.22 -23.54 -22.77
C LEU A 31 17.67 -24.56 -23.78
N LEU A 32 16.39 -24.43 -24.10
CA LEU A 32 15.68 -25.35 -25.01
C LEU A 32 16.29 -25.37 -26.42
N GLU A 33 16.74 -24.22 -26.94
CA GLU A 33 17.41 -24.12 -28.25
C GLU A 33 18.69 -24.96 -28.31
N MET A 34 19.53 -24.91 -27.28
CA MET A 34 20.77 -25.70 -27.21
C MET A 34 20.49 -27.19 -27.06
N LYS A 35 19.41 -27.56 -26.35
CA LYS A 35 18.94 -28.95 -26.23
C LYS A 35 18.37 -29.46 -27.56
N GLN A 36 17.64 -28.62 -28.29
CA GLN A 36 17.08 -28.94 -29.60
C GLN A 36 18.20 -29.17 -30.62
N LEU A 37 19.15 -28.24 -30.74
CA LEU A 37 20.30 -28.36 -31.66
C LEU A 37 21.10 -29.66 -31.46
N TYR A 38 21.34 -30.07 -30.22
CA TYR A 38 21.95 -31.38 -29.91
C TYR A 38 21.10 -32.54 -30.39
N THR A 39 19.79 -32.48 -30.17
CA THR A 39 18.83 -33.53 -30.52
C THR A 39 18.71 -33.69 -32.04
N ASP A 40 18.71 -32.59 -32.80
CA ASP A 40 18.63 -32.59 -34.25
C ASP A 40 19.89 -33.22 -34.89
N GLN A 41 21.08 -32.88 -34.38
CA GLN A 41 22.33 -33.48 -34.84
C GLN A 41 22.39 -35.00 -34.58
N VAL A 42 21.86 -35.45 -33.45
CA VAL A 42 21.74 -36.89 -33.13
C VAL A 42 20.72 -37.56 -34.06
N LEU A 43 19.57 -36.92 -34.31
CA LEU A 43 18.52 -37.43 -35.19
C LEU A 43 19.02 -37.64 -36.63
N GLU A 44 19.85 -36.72 -37.15
CA GLU A 44 20.35 -36.80 -38.52
C GLU A 44 21.34 -37.96 -38.76
N ILE A 45 22.15 -38.32 -37.74
CA ILE A 45 22.96 -39.55 -37.76
C ILE A 45 22.05 -40.78 -37.91
N PHE A 46 20.98 -40.86 -37.11
CA PHE A 46 20.05 -41.99 -37.15
C PHE A 46 19.20 -42.02 -38.42
N ARG A 47 18.81 -40.87 -38.99
CA ARG A 47 18.17 -40.78 -40.32
C ARG A 47 19.07 -41.33 -41.42
N THR A 48 20.34 -40.92 -41.43
CA THR A 48 21.34 -41.41 -42.39
C THR A 48 21.54 -42.92 -42.25
N ALA A 49 21.65 -43.42 -41.02
CA ALA A 49 21.80 -44.84 -40.73
C ALA A 49 20.57 -45.67 -41.14
N LEU A 50 19.36 -45.16 -40.89
CA LEU A 50 18.11 -45.81 -41.32
C LEU A 50 18.02 -45.86 -42.85
N GLN A 51 18.46 -44.81 -43.56
CA GLN A 51 18.50 -44.80 -45.01
C GLN A 51 19.51 -45.84 -45.58
N TYR A 52 20.67 -45.99 -44.94
CA TYR A 52 21.64 -47.04 -45.28
C TYR A 52 21.11 -48.45 -44.98
N LEU A 53 20.37 -48.62 -43.87
CA LEU A 53 19.71 -49.89 -43.55
C LEU A 53 18.69 -50.26 -44.64
N ILE A 54 17.81 -49.32 -45.02
CA ILE A 54 16.79 -49.50 -46.06
C ILE A 54 17.40 -49.94 -47.40
N SER A 55 18.55 -49.37 -47.80
CA SER A 55 19.19 -49.72 -49.07
C SER A 55 19.84 -51.11 -49.08
N HIS A 56 20.22 -51.66 -47.91
CA HIS A 56 20.86 -52.98 -47.80
C HIS A 56 19.88 -54.11 -47.43
N THR A 57 18.69 -53.81 -46.87
CA THR A 57 17.71 -54.82 -46.43
C THR A 57 16.57 -55.03 -47.44
N VAL A 58 16.83 -55.73 -48.55
CA VAL A 58 15.83 -55.97 -49.62
C VAL A 58 14.49 -56.53 -49.10
N THR A 59 14.53 -57.44 -48.12
CA THR A 59 13.34 -58.13 -47.58
C THR A 59 12.38 -57.24 -46.80
N TYR A 60 12.87 -56.18 -46.14
CA TYR A 60 12.08 -55.30 -45.27
C TYR A 60 12.09 -53.82 -45.69
N ALA A 61 12.73 -53.50 -46.82
CA ALA A 61 12.88 -52.14 -47.33
C ALA A 61 11.54 -51.41 -47.50
N THR A 62 10.47 -52.11 -47.89
CA THR A 62 9.13 -51.52 -48.06
C THR A 62 8.55 -51.00 -46.73
N VAL A 63 8.60 -51.82 -45.68
CA VAL A 63 8.12 -51.48 -44.33
C VAL A 63 9.00 -50.38 -43.71
N LEU A 64 10.32 -50.53 -43.78
CA LEU A 64 11.26 -49.55 -43.23
C LEU A 64 11.16 -48.18 -43.95
N LYS A 65 10.95 -48.18 -45.27
CA LYS A 65 10.69 -46.95 -46.04
C LYS A 65 9.36 -46.30 -45.64
N SER A 66 8.30 -47.08 -45.44
CA SER A 66 7.01 -46.58 -44.95
C SER A 66 7.13 -45.94 -43.57
N ILE A 67 7.86 -46.57 -42.65
CA ILE A 67 8.15 -46.02 -41.31
C ILE A 67 8.95 -44.71 -41.43
N LYS A 68 10.01 -44.69 -42.25
CA LYS A 68 10.80 -43.47 -42.49
C LYS A 68 9.94 -42.31 -43.01
N THR A 69 9.12 -42.55 -44.04
CA THR A 69 8.22 -41.54 -44.60
C THR A 69 7.19 -41.04 -43.57
N ALA A 70 6.64 -41.91 -42.71
CA ALA A 70 5.70 -41.47 -41.68
C ALA A 70 6.35 -40.51 -40.66
N TYR A 71 7.59 -40.78 -40.23
CA TYR A 71 8.32 -39.88 -39.33
C TYR A 71 8.80 -38.61 -40.02
N ASP A 72 9.26 -38.69 -41.27
CA ASP A 72 9.72 -37.52 -42.02
C ASP A 72 8.58 -36.52 -42.26
N ASN A 73 7.41 -36.99 -42.75
CA ASN A 73 6.22 -36.15 -42.94
C ASN A 73 5.75 -35.50 -41.62
N ALA A 74 5.85 -36.23 -40.49
CA ALA A 74 5.42 -35.72 -39.18
C ALA A 74 6.37 -34.65 -38.62
N ILE A 75 7.63 -34.61 -39.05
CA ILE A 75 8.59 -33.54 -38.74
C ILE A 75 8.34 -32.34 -39.64
N GLU A 76 8.20 -32.55 -40.95
CA GLU A 76 7.93 -31.49 -41.94
C GLU A 76 6.69 -30.66 -41.58
N ILE A 77 5.57 -31.32 -41.23
CA ILE A 77 4.32 -30.64 -40.79
C ILE A 77 4.53 -29.82 -39.50
N ARG A 78 5.44 -30.22 -38.61
CA ARG A 78 5.75 -29.45 -37.39
C ARG A 78 6.58 -28.22 -37.71
N ASP A 79 7.58 -28.36 -38.58
CA ASP A 79 8.47 -27.28 -38.99
C ASP A 79 7.71 -26.21 -39.81
N GLU A 80 6.80 -26.63 -40.68
CA GLU A 80 5.86 -25.73 -41.37
C GLU A 80 4.97 -24.96 -40.36
N ARG A 81 4.39 -25.66 -39.39
CA ARG A 81 3.52 -25.03 -38.37
C ARG A 81 4.28 -24.03 -37.49
N ILE A 82 5.51 -24.34 -37.11
CA ILE A 82 6.39 -23.42 -36.37
C ILE A 82 6.71 -22.19 -37.24
N SER A 83 7.05 -22.40 -38.51
CA SER A 83 7.34 -21.33 -39.47
C SER A 83 6.15 -20.40 -39.69
N GLN A 84 4.94 -20.94 -39.81
CA GLN A 84 3.70 -20.17 -39.94
C GLN A 84 3.47 -19.24 -38.74
N PHE A 85 3.64 -19.74 -37.51
CA PHE A 85 3.51 -18.91 -36.30
C PHE A 85 4.55 -17.78 -36.24
N ILE A 86 5.82 -18.07 -36.58
CA ILE A 86 6.89 -17.06 -36.61
C ILE A 86 6.60 -15.95 -37.64
N VAL A 87 6.03 -16.29 -38.80
CA VAL A 87 5.70 -15.32 -39.84
C VAL A 87 4.49 -14.45 -39.46
N GLN A 88 3.42 -15.05 -38.90
CA GLN A 88 2.25 -14.29 -38.44
C GLN A 88 2.62 -13.22 -37.41
N ASP A 89 3.45 -13.58 -36.42
CA ASP A 89 3.80 -12.68 -35.31
C ASP A 89 4.71 -11.52 -35.74
N LYS A 90 5.68 -11.79 -36.64
CA LYS A 90 6.62 -10.77 -37.13
C LYS A 90 6.02 -9.78 -38.12
N VAL A 91 5.17 -10.23 -39.05
CA VAL A 91 4.69 -9.39 -40.17
C VAL A 91 3.61 -8.40 -39.72
N PHE A 92 2.62 -8.87 -38.94
CA PHE A 92 1.46 -8.04 -38.58
C PHE A 92 1.74 -7.10 -37.40
N GLY A 93 2.49 -7.58 -36.39
CA GLY A 93 2.69 -6.86 -35.13
C GLY A 93 3.62 -5.64 -35.22
N ILE A 94 4.65 -5.68 -36.06
CA ILE A 94 5.76 -4.70 -36.05
C ILE A 94 5.53 -3.56 -37.06
N SER A 95 5.11 -3.88 -38.28
CA SER A 95 5.01 -2.90 -39.37
C SER A 95 3.94 -1.83 -39.11
N VAL A 96 2.73 -2.26 -38.75
CA VAL A 96 1.58 -1.38 -38.48
C VAL A 96 1.86 -0.44 -37.30
N LYS A 97 2.38 -0.99 -36.18
CA LYS A 97 2.69 -0.22 -34.97
C LYS A 97 3.83 0.79 -35.18
N LYS A 98 4.78 0.53 -36.10
CA LYS A 98 5.85 1.48 -36.41
C LYS A 98 5.35 2.67 -37.22
N LYS A 99 4.48 2.45 -38.21
CA LYS A 99 3.92 3.53 -39.03
C LYS A 99 3.02 4.46 -38.20
N GLN A 100 2.07 3.89 -37.44
CA GLN A 100 1.16 4.68 -36.59
C GLN A 100 1.92 5.56 -35.56
N ARG A 101 2.99 5.05 -34.95
CA ARG A 101 3.81 5.84 -34.01
C ARG A 101 4.51 7.03 -34.67
N ASN A 102 5.05 6.86 -35.88
CA ASN A 102 5.69 7.96 -36.59
C ASN A 102 4.68 9.07 -36.95
N ASP A 103 3.49 8.70 -37.42
CA ASP A 103 2.42 9.65 -37.77
C ASP A 103 1.90 10.39 -36.52
N GLN A 104 1.77 9.69 -35.38
CA GLN A 104 1.45 10.31 -34.09
C GLN A 104 2.52 11.29 -33.60
N ILE A 105 3.81 10.95 -33.70
CA ILE A 105 4.91 11.84 -33.29
C ILE A 105 4.91 13.15 -34.09
N GLN A 106 4.65 13.09 -35.40
CA GLN A 106 4.56 14.29 -36.25
C GLN A 106 3.39 15.20 -35.85
N ASN A 107 2.21 14.62 -35.57
CA ASN A 107 1.05 15.39 -35.12
C ASN A 107 1.29 16.05 -33.75
N LEU A 108 1.86 15.31 -32.79
CA LEU A 108 2.18 15.83 -31.45
C LEU A 108 3.23 16.95 -31.48
N LEU A 109 4.22 16.87 -32.37
CA LEU A 109 5.20 17.95 -32.56
C LEU A 109 4.55 19.24 -33.08
N LYS A 110 3.58 19.11 -33.99
CA LYS A 110 2.82 20.27 -34.52
C LYS A 110 1.92 20.88 -33.44
N GLU A 111 1.16 20.07 -32.73
CA GLU A 111 0.26 20.52 -31.67
C GLU A 111 1.00 21.17 -30.50
N ASN A 112 2.17 20.65 -30.11
CA ASN A 112 3.00 21.24 -29.05
C ASN A 112 3.50 22.65 -29.44
N ASN A 113 3.86 22.87 -30.70
CA ASN A 113 4.21 24.20 -31.20
C ASN A 113 2.99 25.16 -31.18
N ASP A 114 1.82 24.70 -31.64
CA ASP A 114 0.58 25.50 -31.62
C ASP A 114 0.15 25.86 -30.18
N LEU A 115 0.28 24.92 -29.23
CA LEU A 115 0.02 25.15 -27.81
C LEU A 115 1.03 26.12 -27.20
N LYS A 116 2.31 26.04 -27.55
CA LYS A 116 3.35 26.96 -27.10
C LYS A 116 3.08 28.39 -27.56
N GLU A 117 2.63 28.58 -28.80
CA GLU A 117 2.17 29.89 -29.29
C GLU A 117 0.94 30.41 -28.53
N LYS A 118 -0.07 29.57 -28.30
CA LYS A 118 -1.27 29.94 -27.54
C LYS A 118 -0.91 30.35 -26.11
N ASN A 119 -0.01 29.60 -25.46
CA ASN A 119 0.42 29.89 -24.09
C ASN A 119 1.17 31.24 -24.03
N ASN A 120 2.05 31.54 -24.98
CA ASN A 120 2.69 32.85 -25.10
C ASN A 120 1.66 33.99 -25.27
N LYS A 121 0.61 33.79 -26.08
CA LYS A 121 -0.49 34.77 -26.25
C LYS A 121 -1.26 34.99 -24.95
N LEU A 122 -1.61 33.92 -24.24
CA LEU A 122 -2.33 34.00 -22.95
C LEU A 122 -1.50 34.65 -21.84
N VAL A 123 -0.17 34.44 -21.80
CA VAL A 123 0.72 35.12 -20.84
C VAL A 123 0.72 36.63 -21.09
N LEU A 124 0.81 37.07 -22.35
CA LEU A 124 0.75 38.49 -22.72
C LEU A 124 -0.62 39.12 -22.37
N GLU A 125 -1.71 38.39 -22.57
CA GLU A 125 -3.06 38.84 -22.22
C GLU A 125 -3.26 38.92 -20.69
N MET A 126 -2.77 37.93 -19.94
CA MET A 126 -2.80 37.97 -18.47
C MET A 126 -2.02 39.18 -17.92
N ASP A 127 -0.85 39.50 -18.49
CA ASP A 127 -0.08 40.67 -18.06
C ASP A 127 -0.72 42.00 -18.48
N LYS A 128 -1.51 42.03 -19.57
CA LYS A 128 -2.38 43.18 -19.91
C LYS A 128 -3.50 43.34 -18.88
N LEU A 129 -4.24 42.27 -18.58
CA LEU A 129 -5.33 42.26 -17.61
C LEU A 129 -4.86 42.64 -16.20
N LYS A 130 -3.67 42.20 -15.77
CA LYS A 130 -3.07 42.64 -14.50
C LYS A 130 -2.84 44.15 -14.43
N LYS A 131 -2.40 44.78 -15.53
CA LYS A 131 -2.21 46.24 -15.62
C LYS A 131 -3.55 46.99 -15.58
N GLU A 132 -4.56 46.48 -16.28
CA GLU A 132 -5.92 47.05 -16.27
C GLU A 132 -6.58 46.92 -14.88
N PHE A 133 -6.41 45.78 -14.22
CA PHE A 133 -6.86 45.56 -12.84
C PHE A 133 -6.17 46.51 -11.84
N GLY A 134 -4.89 46.79 -12.02
CA GLY A 134 -4.16 47.80 -11.25
C GLY A 134 -4.82 49.18 -11.36
N LYS A 135 -5.03 49.67 -12.59
CA LYS A 135 -5.70 50.96 -12.83
C LYS A 135 -7.09 51.01 -12.20
N MET A 136 -7.93 50.01 -12.45
CA MET A 136 -9.29 49.92 -11.89
C MET A 136 -9.31 49.94 -10.35
N LYS A 137 -8.24 49.46 -9.70
CA LYS A 137 -8.10 49.51 -8.23
C LYS A 137 -7.76 50.92 -7.75
N ASP A 138 -6.87 51.61 -8.45
CA ASP A 138 -6.46 52.98 -8.14
C ASP A 138 -7.62 53.98 -8.41
N ASP A 139 -8.35 53.80 -9.52
CA ASP A 139 -9.53 54.59 -9.87
C ASP A 139 -10.62 54.45 -8.78
N LYS A 140 -10.95 53.21 -8.37
CA LYS A 140 -11.90 52.97 -7.27
C LYS A 140 -11.45 53.56 -5.92
N PHE A 141 -10.15 53.65 -5.68
CA PHE A 141 -9.62 54.30 -4.48
C PHE A 141 -9.80 55.83 -4.54
N SER A 142 -9.64 56.42 -5.73
CA SER A 142 -9.93 57.84 -5.98
C SER A 142 -11.43 58.17 -5.84
N ASP A 143 -12.31 57.31 -6.36
CA ASP A 143 -13.76 57.45 -6.21
C ASP A 143 -14.19 57.40 -4.72
N TYR A 144 -13.62 56.48 -3.95
CA TYR A 144 -13.87 56.37 -2.51
C TYR A 144 -13.50 57.67 -1.76
N LEU A 145 -12.34 58.26 -2.09
CA LEU A 145 -11.89 59.55 -1.56
C LEU A 145 -12.84 60.71 -1.94
N SER A 146 -13.43 60.65 -3.13
CA SER A 146 -14.38 61.67 -3.61
C SER A 146 -15.75 61.55 -2.91
N LEU A 147 -16.27 60.33 -2.76
CA LEU A 147 -17.51 60.05 -2.01
C LEU A 147 -17.40 60.44 -0.53
N MET A 148 -16.21 60.28 0.08
CA MET A 148 -15.96 60.75 1.45
C MET A 148 -16.12 62.28 1.55
N LYS A 149 -15.52 63.05 0.63
CA LYS A 149 -15.67 64.52 0.59
C LYS A 149 -17.13 64.93 0.36
N GLU A 150 -17.84 64.23 -0.53
CA GLU A 150 -19.24 64.52 -0.80
C GLU A 150 -20.15 64.26 0.41
N ARG A 151 -19.92 63.15 1.14
CA ARG A 151 -20.61 62.84 2.39
C ARG A 151 -20.46 63.99 3.40
N ASP A 152 -19.24 64.51 3.55
CA ASP A 152 -18.95 65.56 4.53
C ASP A 152 -19.62 66.89 4.13
N ALA A 153 -19.69 67.20 2.83
CA ALA A 153 -20.45 68.34 2.30
C ALA A 153 -21.98 68.19 2.50
N ARG A 154 -22.53 66.99 2.29
CA ARG A 154 -23.96 66.70 2.54
C ARG A 154 -24.33 66.87 4.02
N TYR A 155 -23.43 66.51 4.94
CA TYR A 155 -23.63 66.77 6.37
C TYR A 155 -23.73 68.26 6.68
N ALA A 156 -22.89 69.12 6.07
CA ALA A 156 -22.98 70.56 6.25
C ALA A 156 -24.32 71.14 5.76
N LEU A 157 -24.75 70.76 4.55
CA LEU A 157 -26.03 71.20 3.97
C LEU A 157 -27.25 70.74 4.78
N TYR A 158 -27.19 69.57 5.44
CA TYR A 158 -28.28 69.07 6.28
C TYR A 158 -28.57 70.00 7.48
N PHE A 159 -27.53 70.48 8.16
CA PHE A 159 -27.69 71.42 9.27
C PHE A 159 -28.21 72.79 8.81
N GLU A 160 -27.80 73.25 7.62
CA GLU A 160 -28.32 74.48 7.02
C GLU A 160 -29.81 74.34 6.64
N ASN A 161 -30.21 73.19 6.06
CA ASN A 161 -31.61 72.93 5.71
C ASN A 161 -32.53 72.84 6.94
N LEU A 162 -32.07 72.23 8.03
CA LEU A 162 -32.79 72.20 9.32
C LEU A 162 -33.03 73.62 9.86
N THR A 163 -32.04 74.51 9.69
CA THR A 163 -32.13 75.93 10.07
C THR A 163 -33.16 76.70 9.22
N LEU A 164 -33.35 76.30 7.95
CA LEU A 164 -34.35 76.89 7.05
C LEU A 164 -35.75 76.33 7.27
N GLN A 165 -35.90 75.02 7.51
CA GLN A 165 -37.19 74.39 7.82
C GLN A 165 -37.82 74.95 9.11
N THR A 166 -36.99 75.37 10.06
CA THR A 166 -37.45 76.05 11.29
C THR A 166 -38.15 77.38 10.96
N LYS A 167 -37.73 78.11 9.92
CA LYS A 167 -38.32 79.39 9.48
C LYS A 167 -39.56 79.24 8.60
N LEU A 168 -39.66 78.11 7.88
CA LEU A 168 -40.80 77.80 7.01
C LEU A 168 -42.05 77.34 7.77
N LYS A 169 -41.90 76.99 9.05
CA LYS A 169 -42.98 76.53 9.92
C LYS A 169 -43.83 77.67 10.50
N ASP A 170 -43.42 78.91 10.29
CA ASP A 170 -44.06 80.12 10.80
C ASP A 170 -45.13 80.71 9.84
N LEU A 171 -45.34 80.10 8.66
CA LEU A 171 -46.13 80.69 7.57
C LEU A 171 -47.19 79.72 7.00
N ASP A 172 -48.44 79.97 7.39
CA ASP A 172 -49.71 79.61 6.74
C ASP A 172 -50.29 78.17 6.84
N GLY A 173 -51.63 78.11 6.84
CA GLY A 173 -52.40 76.88 6.78
C GLY A 173 -53.92 77.09 6.59
N SER A 174 -54.58 76.06 6.03
CA SER A 174 -56.06 75.91 5.83
C SER A 174 -56.76 76.84 4.81
N PHE A 175 -57.95 76.50 4.28
CA PHE A 175 -58.55 75.25 3.73
C PHE A 175 -59.95 75.67 3.17
N CYS A 176 -60.48 74.98 2.15
CA CYS A 176 -61.83 75.19 1.55
C CYS A 176 -62.64 73.87 1.68
N PRO A 177 -64.01 73.80 1.70
CA PRO A 177 -64.76 73.43 0.46
C PRO A 177 -66.33 73.58 0.38
N SER A 178 -66.90 73.21 -0.78
CA SER A 178 -68.05 72.25 -1.01
C SER A 178 -69.52 72.69 -1.33
N ASN A 179 -70.09 72.01 -2.35
CA ASN A 179 -71.46 71.42 -2.56
C ASN A 179 -72.75 72.32 -2.47
N ASP A 180 -73.96 71.98 -3.01
CA ASP A 180 -74.46 70.84 -3.83
C ASP A 180 -75.79 71.18 -4.59
N ALA A 181 -76.05 70.43 -5.69
CA ALA A 181 -77.26 69.71 -6.17
C ALA A 181 -78.72 70.29 -6.33
N TYR A 182 -79.29 69.98 -7.52
CA TYR A 182 -80.66 69.54 -7.91
C TYR A 182 -81.97 69.97 -7.19
N GLY A 183 -83.08 70.25 -7.90
CA GLY A 183 -84.43 70.18 -7.26
C GLY A 183 -85.74 70.44 -8.03
N ASP A 184 -86.82 69.75 -7.64
CA ASP A 184 -88.22 69.86 -8.12
C ASP A 184 -89.06 70.93 -7.33
N PRO A 185 -90.30 71.38 -7.72
CA PRO A 185 -91.11 71.07 -8.90
C PRO A 185 -91.79 72.28 -9.67
N VAL A 186 -91.21 72.98 -10.66
CA VAL A 186 -89.77 73.06 -10.90
C VAL A 186 -89.22 71.69 -11.33
N VAL A 187 -90.02 70.83 -12.03
CA VAL A 187 -89.78 69.47 -12.65
C VAL A 187 -89.73 69.53 -14.19
N LEU A 188 -90.17 70.63 -14.78
CA LEU A 188 -89.93 70.96 -16.19
C LEU A 188 -89.22 72.31 -16.32
N ARG A 189 -89.19 73.05 -15.22
CA ARG A 189 -88.02 73.79 -14.73
C ARG A 189 -87.14 72.93 -13.77
N ILE A 190 -87.35 71.60 -13.66
CA ILE A 190 -86.33 70.54 -13.46
C ILE A 190 -86.68 69.36 -14.36
N ALA A 191 -86.72 69.71 -15.64
CA ALA A 191 -86.42 68.87 -16.82
C ALA A 191 -85.99 69.79 -17.97
N LEU A 192 -86.36 71.08 -17.95
CA LEU A 192 -85.46 72.13 -18.41
C LEU A 192 -84.38 72.42 -17.37
N ASP A 193 -84.67 72.50 -16.05
CA ASP A 193 -83.59 72.48 -15.06
C ASP A 193 -83.18 71.05 -14.60
N ARG A 194 -83.77 69.90 -15.02
CA ARG A 194 -83.09 68.57 -14.97
C ARG A 194 -82.33 68.39 -16.24
N CYS A 195 -82.67 69.03 -17.36
CA CYS A 195 -81.71 69.16 -18.44
C CYS A 195 -80.72 70.29 -18.18
N ARG A 196 -80.93 71.27 -17.28
CA ARG A 196 -79.91 72.25 -16.85
C ARG A 196 -79.22 71.87 -15.55
N GLU A 197 -79.71 70.90 -14.79
CA GLU A 197 -79.03 70.27 -13.64
C GLU A 197 -78.59 68.85 -13.96
N GLN A 198 -79.06 68.20 -15.03
CA GLN A 198 -78.28 67.17 -15.72
C GLN A 198 -77.33 67.83 -16.70
N LEU A 199 -77.59 68.98 -17.35
CA LEU A 199 -76.48 69.69 -18.02
C LEU A 199 -75.56 70.32 -16.98
N SER A 200 -76.03 70.87 -15.86
CA SER A 200 -75.14 71.39 -14.82
C SER A 200 -74.54 70.27 -13.99
N ALA A 201 -75.21 69.15 -13.67
CA ALA A 201 -74.56 68.01 -13.01
C ALA A 201 -73.83 67.09 -13.99
N THR A 202 -74.06 67.11 -15.30
CA THR A 202 -73.11 66.55 -16.28
C THR A 202 -72.03 67.54 -16.65
N GLN A 203 -72.19 68.86 -16.51
CA GLN A 203 -71.09 69.84 -16.60
C GLN A 203 -70.33 69.95 -15.28
N THR A 204 -70.92 69.57 -14.15
CA THR A 204 -70.29 69.52 -12.82
C THR A 204 -69.79 68.12 -12.54
N SER A 205 -70.35 67.08 -13.16
CA SER A 205 -69.73 65.75 -13.29
C SER A 205 -68.76 65.67 -14.45
N LEU A 206 -68.82 66.55 -15.46
CA LEU A 206 -67.77 66.74 -16.48
C LEU A 206 -66.71 67.68 -15.96
N LYS A 207 -67.03 68.69 -15.13
CA LYS A 207 -66.01 69.45 -14.38
C LYS A 207 -65.39 68.56 -13.32
N LYS A 208 -66.15 67.86 -12.46
CA LYS A 208 -65.60 66.83 -11.57
C LYS A 208 -64.85 65.77 -12.35
N MET A 209 -65.35 65.21 -13.45
CA MET A 209 -64.52 64.32 -14.29
C MET A 209 -63.30 65.04 -14.85
N VAL A 210 -63.35 66.30 -15.29
CA VAL A 210 -62.19 67.04 -15.80
C VAL A 210 -61.23 67.46 -14.69
N GLU A 211 -61.65 67.47 -13.42
CA GLU A 211 -60.91 67.91 -12.24
C GLU A 211 -60.36 66.69 -11.45
N GLU A 212 -61.11 65.59 -11.44
CA GLU A 212 -60.69 64.22 -11.09
C GLU A 212 -59.73 63.69 -12.16
N TYR A 213 -60.05 63.81 -13.45
CA TYR A 213 -59.18 63.40 -14.57
C TYR A 213 -58.09 64.43 -14.95
N SER A 214 -58.16 65.72 -14.56
CA SER A 214 -56.95 66.57 -14.64
C SER A 214 -55.88 66.10 -13.66
N ASN A 215 -56.30 65.44 -12.58
CA ASN A 215 -55.45 64.80 -11.60
C ASN A 215 -55.14 63.32 -11.93
N THR A 216 -55.83 62.68 -12.89
CA THR A 216 -55.38 61.39 -13.41
C THR A 216 -54.27 61.60 -14.44
N VAL A 217 -53.03 61.43 -13.96
CA VAL A 217 -51.81 61.33 -14.77
C VAL A 217 -51.77 62.38 -15.90
N PRO A 218 -51.42 63.65 -15.56
CA PRO A 218 -51.16 64.69 -16.55
C PRO A 218 -50.36 64.15 -17.73
N ARG A 219 -50.67 64.54 -18.97
CA ARG A 219 -50.07 63.91 -20.19
C ARG A 219 -48.54 63.79 -20.12
N ARG A 220 -47.86 64.76 -19.51
CA ARG A 220 -46.42 64.77 -19.21
C ARG A 220 -45.95 63.60 -18.32
N GLU A 221 -46.73 63.22 -17.32
CA GLU A 221 -46.45 62.05 -16.47
C GLU A 221 -46.71 60.74 -17.23
N TYR A 222 -47.75 60.69 -18.08
CA TYR A 222 -47.99 59.55 -18.96
C TYR A 222 -46.81 59.36 -19.92
N ASP A 223 -46.40 60.41 -20.65
CA ASP A 223 -45.29 60.38 -21.60
C ASP A 223 -43.96 60.04 -20.89
N ALA A 224 -43.77 60.49 -19.64
CA ALA A 224 -42.61 60.13 -18.81
C ALA A 224 -42.66 58.69 -18.30
N LEU A 225 -43.86 58.12 -18.06
CA LEU A 225 -44.05 56.72 -17.66
C LEU A 225 -43.88 55.78 -18.85
N GLU A 226 -44.37 56.17 -20.03
CA GLU A 226 -44.19 55.49 -21.32
C GLU A 226 -42.71 55.48 -21.71
N SER A 227 -42.01 56.62 -21.61
CA SER A 227 -40.55 56.70 -21.80
C SER A 227 -39.76 55.82 -20.81
N LYS A 228 -40.22 55.72 -19.55
CA LYS A 228 -39.63 54.79 -18.57
C LYS A 228 -39.92 53.34 -18.92
N HIS A 229 -41.12 53.01 -19.38
CA HIS A 229 -41.50 51.66 -19.80
C HIS A 229 -40.64 51.19 -20.97
N ASP A 230 -40.48 52.03 -22.01
CA ASP A 230 -39.59 51.78 -23.15
C ASP A 230 -38.13 51.61 -22.74
N SER A 231 -37.65 52.43 -21.79
CA SER A 231 -36.30 52.29 -21.24
C SER A 231 -36.13 50.97 -20.47
N VAL A 232 -37.13 50.57 -19.69
CA VAL A 232 -37.11 49.30 -18.94
C VAL A 232 -37.18 48.10 -19.89
N LEU A 233 -38.02 48.13 -20.93
CA LEU A 233 -38.08 47.09 -21.96
C LEU A 233 -36.74 46.93 -22.69
N LYS A 234 -36.11 48.05 -23.09
CA LYS A 234 -34.77 48.03 -23.70
C LYS A 234 -33.73 47.40 -22.75
N ASN A 235 -33.70 47.83 -21.49
CA ASN A 235 -32.80 47.27 -20.48
C ASN A 235 -33.04 45.77 -20.24
N LEU A 236 -34.30 45.33 -20.19
CA LEU A 236 -34.68 43.93 -20.00
C LEU A 236 -34.21 43.08 -21.20
N SER A 237 -34.44 43.55 -22.44
CA SER A 237 -33.95 42.87 -23.65
C SER A 237 -32.42 42.77 -23.72
N ALA A 238 -31.70 43.79 -23.25
CA ALA A 238 -30.25 43.79 -23.17
C ALA A 238 -29.74 42.78 -22.13
N LEU A 239 -30.38 42.73 -20.96
CA LEU A 239 -30.05 41.79 -19.88
C LEU A 239 -30.35 40.34 -20.28
N GLU A 240 -31.42 40.08 -21.02
CA GLU A 240 -31.70 38.74 -21.60
C GLU A 240 -30.63 38.30 -22.61
N ALA A 241 -30.14 39.21 -23.45
CA ALA A 241 -29.06 38.94 -24.39
C ALA A 241 -27.74 38.65 -23.64
N GLU A 242 -27.43 39.43 -22.60
CA GLU A 242 -26.26 39.22 -21.75
C GLU A 242 -26.32 37.86 -21.04
N VAL A 243 -27.46 37.50 -20.43
CA VAL A 243 -27.68 36.19 -19.78
C VAL A 243 -27.50 35.04 -20.76
N LYS A 244 -28.03 35.13 -21.98
CA LYS A 244 -27.81 34.12 -23.04
C LYS A 244 -26.32 34.00 -23.40
N SER A 245 -25.62 35.12 -23.58
CA SER A 245 -24.17 35.11 -23.86
C SER A 245 -23.36 34.46 -22.73
N LEU A 246 -23.74 34.70 -21.48
CA LEU A 246 -23.05 34.22 -20.29
C LEU A 246 -23.32 32.73 -20.04
N GLN A 247 -24.52 32.23 -20.36
CA GLN A 247 -24.82 30.79 -20.41
C GLN A 247 -24.01 30.06 -21.48
N GLU A 248 -23.83 30.65 -22.68
CA GLU A 248 -22.98 30.07 -23.71
C GLU A 248 -21.49 30.07 -23.33
N ALA A 249 -21.00 31.17 -22.75
CA ALA A 249 -19.64 31.25 -22.22
C ALA A 249 -19.42 30.18 -21.13
N HIS A 250 -20.37 30.03 -20.19
CA HIS A 250 -20.31 28.99 -19.16
C HIS A 250 -20.30 27.57 -19.75
N ARG A 251 -21.14 27.27 -20.76
CA ARG A 251 -21.12 25.96 -21.45
C ARG A 251 -19.76 25.67 -22.10
N LYS A 252 -19.16 26.67 -22.78
CA LYS A 252 -17.83 26.56 -23.39
C LYS A 252 -16.73 26.33 -22.34
N LEU A 253 -16.76 27.09 -21.24
CA LEU A 253 -15.83 26.94 -20.11
C LEU A 253 -15.94 25.57 -19.44
N TYR A 254 -17.17 25.08 -19.23
CA TYR A 254 -17.42 23.77 -18.63
C TYR A 254 -16.92 22.62 -19.51
N ALA A 255 -17.12 22.71 -20.83
CA ALA A 255 -16.57 21.74 -21.79
C ALA A 255 -15.03 21.75 -21.79
N SER A 256 -14.41 22.92 -21.78
CA SER A 256 -12.95 23.06 -21.67
C SER A 256 -12.40 22.50 -20.36
N LYS A 257 -13.07 22.75 -19.22
CA LYS A 257 -12.71 22.15 -17.92
C LYS A 257 -12.71 20.63 -17.98
N LYS A 258 -13.75 20.02 -18.58
CA LYS A 258 -13.85 18.56 -18.70
C LYS A 258 -12.73 17.97 -19.56
N SER A 259 -12.36 18.62 -20.67
CA SER A 259 -11.18 18.24 -21.49
C SER A 259 -9.91 18.26 -20.64
N LEU A 260 -9.66 19.35 -19.91
CA LEU A 260 -8.48 19.50 -19.05
C LEU A 260 -8.43 18.46 -17.91
N GLU A 261 -9.59 18.03 -17.38
CA GLU A 261 -9.66 16.95 -16.38
C GLU A 261 -9.32 15.58 -16.99
N GLU A 262 -9.74 15.32 -18.23
CA GLU A 262 -9.39 14.11 -18.99
C GLU A 262 -7.90 14.11 -19.38
N GLU A 263 -7.36 15.22 -19.90
CA GLU A 263 -5.93 15.43 -20.19
C GLU A 263 -5.06 15.27 -18.94
N LEU A 264 -5.47 15.82 -17.78
CA LEU A 264 -4.76 15.65 -16.51
C LEU A 264 -4.73 14.18 -16.07
N SER A 265 -5.80 13.42 -16.31
CA SER A 265 -5.81 11.97 -16.04
C SER A 265 -4.82 11.23 -16.93
N GLU A 266 -4.80 11.53 -18.23
CA GLU A 266 -3.88 10.93 -19.19
C GLU A 266 -2.42 11.28 -18.89
N VAL A 267 -2.12 12.54 -18.52
CA VAL A 267 -0.78 12.97 -18.12
C VAL A 267 -0.33 12.24 -16.85
N LYS A 268 -1.21 12.03 -15.86
CA LYS A 268 -0.88 11.23 -14.66
C LYS A 268 -0.55 9.77 -15.01
N GLU A 269 -1.31 9.17 -15.93
CA GLU A 269 -1.06 7.81 -16.40
C GLU A 269 0.28 7.72 -17.15
N ARG A 270 0.54 8.63 -18.10
CA ARG A 270 1.83 8.75 -18.81
C ARG A 270 3.00 9.02 -17.86
N CYS A 271 2.83 9.82 -16.81
CA CYS A 271 3.84 9.99 -15.77
C CYS A 271 4.11 8.67 -15.04
N SER A 272 3.08 7.91 -14.68
CA SER A 272 3.22 6.59 -14.06
C SER A 272 3.86 5.55 -15.01
N GLU A 273 3.66 5.67 -16.32
CA GLU A 273 4.36 4.86 -17.33
C GLU A 273 5.83 5.27 -17.48
N LEU A 274 6.14 6.58 -17.48
CA LEU A 274 7.52 7.09 -17.52
C LEU A 274 8.30 6.75 -16.24
N GLU A 275 7.65 6.72 -15.08
CA GLU A 275 8.21 6.19 -13.83
C GLU A 275 8.56 4.69 -13.92
N ARG A 276 7.86 3.92 -14.77
CA ARG A 276 8.18 2.51 -15.07
C ARG A 276 9.24 2.34 -16.17
N ALA A 277 9.35 3.30 -17.11
CA ALA A 277 10.12 3.15 -18.35
C ALA A 277 11.48 3.88 -18.34
N GLY A 278 11.64 4.97 -17.58
CA GLY A 278 12.96 5.51 -17.26
C GLY A 278 13.74 4.48 -16.44
N THR A 279 15.06 4.38 -16.66
CA THR A 279 15.94 3.41 -15.97
C THR A 279 15.55 3.32 -14.49
N PRO A 280 15.14 2.13 -13.99
CA PRO A 280 14.45 2.02 -12.72
C PRO A 280 15.33 2.69 -11.66
N ARG A 281 14.78 3.70 -10.98
CA ARG A 281 15.50 4.37 -9.90
C ARG A 281 16.04 3.27 -8.99
N PRO A 282 17.33 3.31 -8.59
CA PRO A 282 17.84 2.35 -7.62
C PRO A 282 16.85 2.28 -6.47
N HIS A 283 16.45 1.07 -6.09
CA HIS A 283 15.53 0.87 -4.98
C HIS A 283 16.29 1.28 -3.72
N TRP A 284 16.27 2.58 -3.39
CA TRP A 284 17.05 3.13 -2.30
C TRP A 284 16.70 2.47 -0.97
N ASP A 285 15.49 1.91 -0.84
CA ASP A 285 15.09 1.08 0.31
C ASP A 285 15.96 -0.17 0.51
N LEU A 286 16.60 -0.71 -0.55
CA LEU A 286 17.59 -1.80 -0.44
C LEU A 286 18.91 -1.31 0.19
N CYS A 287 19.28 -0.05 -0.02
CA CYS A 287 20.49 0.52 0.56
C CYS A 287 20.42 0.54 2.10
N ALA A 288 19.21 0.59 2.66
CA ALA A 288 19.01 0.46 4.11
C ALA A 288 19.52 -0.85 4.69
N ASP A 289 19.53 -1.93 3.92
CA ASP A 289 19.99 -3.25 4.38
C ASP A 289 21.54 -3.30 4.46
N PHE A 290 22.25 -2.34 3.83
CA PHE A 290 23.73 -2.22 3.82
C PHE A 290 24.29 -1.09 4.70
N ILE A 291 23.44 -0.23 5.28
CA ILE A 291 23.86 0.90 6.11
C ILE A 291 23.59 0.59 7.59
N GLY A 292 24.64 0.65 8.42
CA GLY A 292 24.53 0.43 9.86
C GLY A 292 23.48 1.34 10.50
N GLY A 293 22.52 0.76 11.24
CA GLY A 293 21.33 1.45 11.76
C GLY A 293 20.04 1.23 10.95
N GLY A 294 20.12 0.55 9.79
CA GLY A 294 18.98 0.03 9.05
C GLY A 294 18.03 1.07 8.46
N ARG A 295 16.82 0.62 8.10
CA ARG A 295 15.79 1.42 7.39
C ARG A 295 15.49 2.76 8.03
N ASN A 296 15.36 2.83 9.35
CA ASN A 296 15.02 4.08 10.03
C ASN A 296 16.13 5.14 9.91
N ARG A 297 17.41 4.75 10.05
CA ARG A 297 18.54 5.67 9.90
C ARG A 297 18.75 6.04 8.43
N TRP A 298 18.65 5.06 7.53
CA TRP A 298 18.73 5.33 6.08
C TRP A 298 17.65 6.32 5.63
N TRP A 299 16.41 6.19 6.10
CA TRP A 299 15.33 7.11 5.76
C TRP A 299 15.60 8.54 6.28
N GLN A 300 16.17 8.69 7.48
CA GLN A 300 16.62 10.00 8.00
C GLN A 300 17.72 10.63 7.17
N LEU A 301 18.61 9.82 6.58
CA LEU A 301 19.75 10.27 5.76
C LEU A 301 19.38 10.54 4.30
N ALA A 302 18.41 9.81 3.74
CA ALA A 302 18.04 9.85 2.33
C ALA A 302 16.75 10.63 2.02
N SER A 303 15.87 10.85 3.01
CA SER A 303 14.58 11.53 2.81
C SER A 303 14.75 12.97 2.31
N GLY A 304 13.99 13.33 1.27
CA GLY A 304 14.01 14.66 0.67
C GLY A 304 15.21 14.97 -0.24
N LEU A 305 16.16 14.04 -0.39
CA LEU A 305 17.31 14.22 -1.28
C LEU A 305 17.01 13.82 -2.73
N THR A 306 17.74 14.40 -3.69
CA THR A 306 17.69 13.94 -5.09
C THR A 306 18.45 12.62 -5.24
N SER A 307 18.09 11.76 -6.19
CA SER A 307 18.78 10.47 -6.42
C SER A 307 20.32 10.59 -6.53
N ARG A 308 20.83 11.72 -7.03
CA ARG A 308 22.27 12.00 -7.14
C ARG A 308 22.90 12.32 -5.78
N ASP A 309 22.17 13.00 -4.92
CA ASP A 309 22.65 13.39 -3.60
C ASP A 309 22.46 12.25 -2.58
N THR A 310 21.37 11.47 -2.70
CA THR A 310 21.19 10.15 -2.05
C THR A 310 22.36 9.22 -2.36
N LEU A 311 22.81 9.16 -3.62
CA LEU A 311 24.00 8.38 -4.00
C LEU A 311 25.28 8.88 -3.32
N ARG A 312 25.47 10.19 -3.15
CA ARG A 312 26.65 10.72 -2.41
C ARG A 312 26.57 10.40 -0.92
N VAL A 313 25.38 10.45 -0.32
CA VAL A 313 25.16 10.04 1.07
C VAL A 313 25.44 8.55 1.24
N LEU A 314 24.97 7.71 0.30
CA LEU A 314 25.29 6.28 0.26
C LEU A 314 26.81 6.04 0.21
N LEU A 315 27.52 6.66 -0.74
CA LEU A 315 28.97 6.52 -0.89
C LEU A 315 29.72 7.03 0.35
N LYS A 316 29.23 8.09 1.02
CA LYS A 316 29.82 8.62 2.25
C LYS A 316 29.61 7.70 3.46
N GLU A 317 28.44 7.07 3.58
CA GLU A 317 28.10 6.14 4.66
C GLU A 317 28.74 4.75 4.47
N LEU A 318 28.96 4.32 3.22
CA LEU A 318 29.81 3.17 2.89
C LEU A 318 31.30 3.48 3.10
N GLY A 319 31.70 4.76 2.99
CA GLY A 319 33.08 5.20 3.20
C GLY A 319 34.09 4.50 2.27
N PRO A 320 35.36 4.34 2.69
CA PRO A 320 36.34 3.54 1.95
C PRO A 320 35.97 2.06 1.81
N ALA A 321 34.95 1.56 2.52
CA ALA A 321 34.53 0.16 2.39
C ALA A 321 33.94 -0.14 1.01
N ALA A 322 33.50 0.88 0.25
CA ALA A 322 33.03 0.71 -1.13
C ALA A 322 34.12 0.18 -2.11
N GLU A 323 35.41 0.35 -1.79
CA GLU A 323 36.55 -0.19 -2.56
C GLU A 323 37.26 -1.35 -1.84
N SER A 324 36.69 -1.87 -0.76
CA SER A 324 37.39 -2.76 0.17
C SER A 324 37.01 -4.23 0.05
N GLU A 325 38.01 -5.11 0.21
CA GLU A 325 37.84 -6.54 0.45
C GLU A 325 36.84 -6.85 1.59
N HIS A 326 36.61 -5.93 2.53
CA HIS A 326 35.63 -6.08 3.61
C HIS A 326 34.16 -6.18 3.13
N LEU A 327 33.84 -5.84 1.87
CA LEU A 327 32.54 -6.14 1.25
C LEU A 327 32.45 -7.54 0.60
N GLU A 328 33.59 -8.20 0.41
CA GLU A 328 33.69 -9.54 -0.16
C GLU A 328 34.04 -10.61 0.88
N TYR A 329 34.64 -10.21 2.01
CA TYR A 329 35.06 -11.09 3.09
C TYR A 329 34.78 -10.47 4.46
N PHE A 330 34.32 -11.29 5.39
CA PHE A 330 34.38 -11.03 6.83
C PHE A 330 35.75 -11.45 7.38
N ASP A 331 36.20 -10.78 8.42
CA ASP A 331 37.34 -11.25 9.21
C ASP A 331 36.84 -12.24 10.28
N GLY A 332 37.49 -13.41 10.36
CA GLY A 332 37.19 -14.43 11.35
C GLY A 332 37.44 -13.95 12.78
N LEU A 333 36.50 -14.21 13.68
CA LEU A 333 36.54 -13.84 15.10
C LEU A 333 37.67 -14.56 15.87
N GLY A 334 38.24 -15.64 15.32
CA GLY A 334 39.28 -16.45 15.95
C GLY A 334 38.77 -17.73 16.61
N MET A 335 39.67 -18.44 17.30
CA MET A 335 39.40 -19.73 17.94
C MET A 335 39.06 -19.64 19.45
N ASP A 336 38.82 -18.43 19.98
CA ASP A 336 38.65 -18.21 21.43
C ASP A 336 37.44 -18.99 22.03
N PRO A 337 37.57 -19.59 23.23
CA PRO A 337 36.48 -20.31 23.89
C PRO A 337 35.20 -19.50 24.13
N SER A 338 35.28 -18.17 24.23
CA SER A 338 34.12 -17.28 24.39
C SER A 338 33.29 -17.12 23.10
N ILE A 339 33.88 -17.42 21.94
CA ILE A 339 33.19 -17.41 20.64
C ILE A 339 32.38 -18.70 20.49
N PRO A 340 31.12 -18.65 20.03
CA PRO A 340 30.33 -19.86 19.77
C PRO A 340 31.01 -20.77 18.74
N THR A 341 30.97 -22.09 18.94
CA THR A 341 31.74 -23.06 18.14
C THR A 341 31.49 -22.97 16.63
N TYR A 342 30.26 -22.61 16.20
CA TYR A 342 29.93 -22.42 14.77
C TYR A 342 30.57 -21.16 14.14
N LEU A 343 31.09 -20.22 14.94
CA LEU A 343 31.81 -19.03 14.47
C LEU A 343 33.32 -19.11 14.69
N ARG A 344 33.85 -20.17 15.33
CA ARG A 344 35.30 -20.29 15.56
C ARG A 344 36.03 -20.57 14.25
N TYR A 345 36.69 -19.54 13.73
CA TYR A 345 37.43 -19.58 12.48
C TYR A 345 38.48 -18.46 12.43
N GLU A 346 39.62 -18.73 11.81
CA GLU A 346 40.72 -17.78 11.63
C GLU A 346 40.95 -17.48 10.14
N GLY A 347 41.22 -16.21 9.84
CA GLY A 347 41.41 -15.72 8.47
C GLY A 347 40.13 -15.15 7.85
N LYS A 348 40.17 -14.89 6.54
CA LYS A 348 39.08 -14.27 5.79
C LYS A 348 37.99 -15.28 5.42
N VAL A 349 36.73 -14.89 5.58
CA VAL A 349 35.53 -15.71 5.33
C VAL A 349 34.69 -15.04 4.25
N ARG A 350 34.39 -15.70 3.13
CA ARG A 350 33.69 -15.07 2.01
C ARG A 350 32.26 -14.64 2.37
N ASN A 351 31.91 -13.41 2.00
CA ASN A 351 30.56 -12.89 2.06
C ASN A 351 29.76 -13.36 0.82
N LEU A 352 28.80 -14.25 1.05
CA LEU A 352 27.88 -14.82 0.06
C LEU A 352 26.70 -13.89 -0.25
N ARG A 353 26.49 -12.84 0.56
CA ARG A 353 25.44 -11.81 0.40
C ARG A 353 24.02 -12.42 0.34
N LEU A 354 23.74 -13.34 1.27
CA LEU A 354 22.46 -14.04 1.37
C LEU A 354 21.28 -13.07 1.47
N SER A 355 20.24 -13.31 0.67
CA SER A 355 19.01 -12.54 0.67
C SER A 355 18.15 -12.80 1.92
N ARG A 356 17.20 -11.89 2.20
CA ARG A 356 16.20 -12.06 3.27
C ARG A 356 15.43 -13.38 3.16
N ARG A 357 15.19 -13.91 1.95
CA ARG A 357 14.57 -15.24 1.77
C ARG A 357 15.52 -16.36 2.20
N GLU A 358 16.75 -16.38 1.68
CA GLU A 358 17.72 -17.43 1.98
C GLU A 358 18.01 -17.54 3.48
N ILE A 359 18.21 -16.40 4.16
CA ILE A 359 18.34 -16.37 5.63
C ILE A 359 17.12 -16.99 6.32
N SER A 360 15.91 -16.68 5.85
CA SER A 360 14.67 -17.21 6.46
C SER A 360 14.51 -18.72 6.24
N VAL A 361 14.85 -19.22 5.05
CA VAL A 361 14.85 -20.66 4.73
C VAL A 361 15.87 -21.41 5.59
N ILE A 362 17.09 -20.88 5.75
CA ILE A 362 18.12 -21.49 6.61
C ILE A 362 17.69 -21.51 8.07
N ILE A 363 17.10 -20.42 8.58
CA ILE A 363 16.58 -20.34 9.95
C ILE A 363 15.47 -21.37 10.17
N ASN A 364 14.53 -21.50 9.23
CA ASN A 364 13.46 -22.49 9.31
C ASN A 364 14.01 -23.93 9.26
N ASP A 365 14.94 -24.23 8.36
CA ASP A 365 15.58 -25.56 8.25
C ASP A 365 16.32 -25.93 9.56
N ILE A 366 17.06 -24.99 10.16
CA ILE A 366 17.67 -25.16 11.49
C ILE A 366 16.60 -25.45 12.55
N TRP A 367 15.50 -24.69 12.60
CA TRP A 367 14.42 -24.96 13.56
C TRP A 367 13.73 -26.31 13.35
N LEU A 368 13.51 -26.72 12.09
CA LEU A 368 12.91 -28.01 11.76
C LEU A 368 13.82 -29.17 12.19
N GLY A 369 15.11 -29.09 11.86
CA GLY A 369 16.10 -30.07 12.31
C GLY A 369 16.28 -30.09 13.83
N LYS A 370 16.27 -28.93 14.49
CA LYS A 370 16.35 -28.81 15.96
C LYS A 370 15.24 -29.58 16.66
N GLN A 371 14.07 -29.77 16.04
CA GLN A 371 12.97 -30.57 16.60
C GLN A 371 13.38 -32.00 16.99
N GLN A 372 14.38 -32.59 16.32
CA GLN A 372 14.91 -33.92 16.63
C GLN A 372 16.02 -33.89 17.70
N HIS A 373 16.54 -32.70 18.03
CA HIS A 373 17.67 -32.46 18.93
C HIS A 373 17.30 -31.46 20.05
N MET A 374 16.17 -31.72 20.73
CA MET A 374 15.66 -30.87 21.82
C MET A 374 16.55 -30.79 23.06
N SER A 375 17.45 -31.76 23.27
CA SER A 375 18.40 -31.79 24.39
C SER A 375 19.66 -30.96 24.17
N MET A 376 20.04 -30.68 22.92
CA MET A 376 21.19 -29.82 22.59
C MET A 376 20.80 -28.34 22.73
N SER A 377 21.76 -27.44 22.97
CA SER A 377 21.47 -26.00 22.83
C SER A 377 21.33 -25.60 21.36
N MET A 378 20.73 -24.45 21.09
CA MET A 378 20.72 -23.86 19.74
C MET A 378 22.14 -23.65 19.20
N GLN A 379 23.11 -23.26 20.03
CA GLN A 379 24.50 -23.06 19.61
C GLN A 379 25.14 -24.36 19.13
N ASP A 380 25.07 -25.40 19.95
CA ASP A 380 25.63 -26.72 19.61
C ASP A 380 24.93 -27.31 18.40
N TYR A 381 23.62 -27.07 18.27
CA TYR A 381 22.86 -27.54 17.12
C TYR A 381 23.19 -26.79 15.83
N VAL A 382 23.42 -25.47 15.86
CA VAL A 382 23.87 -24.71 14.69
C VAL A 382 25.28 -25.17 14.26
N THR A 383 26.17 -25.47 15.21
CA THR A 383 27.46 -26.13 14.91
C THR A 383 27.24 -27.46 14.20
N LYS A 384 26.46 -28.38 14.80
CA LYS A 384 26.14 -29.68 14.22
C LYS A 384 25.49 -29.57 12.83
N TYR A 385 24.57 -28.63 12.64
CA TYR A 385 23.86 -28.41 11.39
C TYR A 385 24.81 -28.08 10.22
N PHE A 386 25.85 -27.27 10.48
CA PHE A 386 26.87 -26.97 9.48
C PHE A 386 27.89 -28.12 9.32
N GLU A 387 28.19 -28.86 10.37
CA GLU A 387 29.05 -30.07 10.32
C GLU A 387 28.44 -31.21 9.52
N ASP A 388 27.14 -31.49 9.71
CA ASP A 388 26.41 -32.52 8.97
C ASP A 388 26.28 -32.19 7.47
N ARG A 389 26.33 -30.90 7.09
CA ARG A 389 26.16 -30.44 5.69
C ARG A 389 27.47 -30.14 4.96
N TYR A 390 28.51 -29.67 5.64
CA TYR A 390 29.74 -29.22 5.00
C TYR A 390 30.98 -29.79 5.70
N GLN A 391 31.71 -30.67 4.99
CA GLN A 391 32.92 -31.31 5.50
C GLN A 391 34.09 -30.33 5.70
N GLN A 392 34.19 -29.30 4.85
CA GLN A 392 35.27 -28.30 4.90
C GLN A 392 34.98 -27.20 5.93
N ALA A 393 35.93 -26.94 6.83
CA ALA A 393 35.79 -25.93 7.89
C ALA A 393 35.63 -24.50 7.35
N SER A 394 36.31 -24.16 6.24
CA SER A 394 36.15 -22.88 5.54
C SER A 394 34.72 -22.66 5.06
N VAL A 395 34.11 -23.67 4.42
CA VAL A 395 32.72 -23.60 3.94
C VAL A 395 31.73 -23.51 5.12
N ARG A 396 32.00 -24.20 6.24
CA ARG A 396 31.20 -24.01 7.47
C ARG A 396 31.25 -22.57 7.97
N ALA A 397 32.44 -21.98 8.02
CA ALA A 397 32.61 -20.59 8.42
C ALA A 397 31.90 -19.64 7.44
N GLU A 398 32.01 -19.85 6.12
CA GLU A 398 31.27 -19.06 5.12
C GLU A 398 29.77 -19.04 5.43
N TRP A 399 29.12 -20.21 5.56
CA TRP A 399 27.68 -20.24 5.85
C TRP A 399 27.32 -19.70 7.24
N ALA A 400 28.12 -19.97 8.27
CA ALA A 400 27.86 -19.51 9.63
C ALA A 400 27.97 -17.98 9.77
N TYR A 401 28.99 -17.36 9.19
CA TYR A 401 29.19 -15.91 9.21
C TYR A 401 28.12 -15.20 8.38
N ASN A 402 27.78 -15.72 7.20
CA ASN A 402 26.71 -15.14 6.38
C ASN A 402 25.33 -15.27 7.04
N LEU A 403 25.02 -16.39 7.69
CA LEU A 403 23.81 -16.54 8.48
C LEU A 403 23.75 -15.48 9.59
N CYS A 404 24.87 -15.26 10.29
CA CYS A 404 24.91 -14.30 11.39
C CYS A 404 24.80 -12.85 10.89
N ALA A 405 25.62 -12.44 9.92
CA ALA A 405 25.58 -11.08 9.36
C ALA A 405 24.21 -10.76 8.74
N GLY A 406 23.62 -11.72 8.01
CA GLY A 406 22.27 -11.57 7.48
C GLY A 406 21.20 -11.51 8.57
N ALA A 407 21.31 -12.32 9.63
CA ALA A 407 20.36 -12.27 10.75
C ALA A 407 20.47 -10.95 11.55
N GLU A 408 21.67 -10.39 11.71
CA GLU A 408 21.90 -9.11 12.38
C GLU A 408 21.31 -7.92 11.61
N GLN A 409 21.44 -7.91 10.28
CA GLN A 409 20.80 -6.90 9.42
C GLN A 409 19.26 -6.99 9.45
N LEU A 410 18.73 -8.19 9.71
CA LEU A 410 17.31 -8.51 9.68
C LEU A 410 16.65 -8.56 11.07
N LEU A 411 17.28 -7.94 12.07
CA LEU A 411 16.72 -7.80 13.42
C LEU A 411 15.44 -6.94 13.50
N ASP A 412 14.95 -6.37 12.40
CA ASP A 412 13.61 -5.80 12.28
C ASP A 412 12.53 -6.90 12.32
N ASP A 413 12.78 -8.03 11.65
CA ASP A 413 11.90 -9.20 11.61
C ASP A 413 11.86 -9.88 13.00
N PRO A 414 10.69 -9.98 13.66
CA PRO A 414 10.59 -10.58 14.99
C PRO A 414 11.05 -12.03 15.07
N GLN A 415 11.05 -12.77 13.96
CA GLN A 415 11.41 -14.19 13.90
C GLN A 415 12.92 -14.37 13.79
N VAL A 416 13.55 -13.55 12.95
CA VAL A 416 15.02 -13.49 12.87
C VAL A 416 15.58 -13.01 14.20
N ARG A 417 14.95 -12.01 14.84
CA ARG A 417 15.31 -11.57 16.20
C ARG A 417 15.16 -12.68 17.26
N LEU A 418 14.13 -13.51 17.15
CA LEU A 418 13.94 -14.67 18.03
C LEU A 418 15.06 -15.70 17.81
N PHE A 419 15.30 -16.11 16.56
CA PHE A 419 16.39 -17.02 16.20
C PHE A 419 17.75 -16.49 16.68
N TRP A 420 18.09 -15.25 16.33
CA TRP A 420 19.33 -14.57 16.72
C TRP A 420 19.55 -14.59 18.24
N GLY A 421 18.52 -14.22 19.00
CA GLY A 421 18.59 -14.24 20.46
C GLY A 421 18.76 -15.66 21.02
N THR A 422 18.13 -16.67 20.42
CA THR A 422 18.32 -18.08 20.84
C THR A 422 19.70 -18.61 20.47
N ALA A 423 20.21 -18.28 19.28
CA ALA A 423 21.56 -18.63 18.84
C ALA A 423 22.64 -17.95 19.70
N HIS A 424 22.39 -16.77 20.25
CA HIS A 424 23.32 -16.10 21.19
C HIS A 424 23.03 -16.41 22.67
N ALA A 425 22.17 -17.39 22.97
CA ALA A 425 21.73 -17.75 24.33
C ALA A 425 21.11 -16.57 25.15
N GLN A 426 20.67 -15.52 24.47
CA GLN A 426 20.01 -14.33 25.02
C GLN A 426 18.49 -14.51 25.18
N LEU A 427 17.87 -15.40 24.39
CA LEU A 427 16.45 -15.75 24.44
C LEU A 427 16.27 -17.25 24.65
N SER A 428 15.17 -17.66 25.27
CA SER A 428 14.83 -19.08 25.46
C SER A 428 14.23 -19.68 24.19
N GLU A 429 14.77 -20.82 23.73
CA GLU A 429 14.19 -21.61 22.63
C GLU A 429 12.72 -21.96 22.87
N HIS A 430 12.30 -22.13 24.12
CA HIS A 430 10.92 -22.44 24.46
C HIS A 430 9.91 -21.39 23.97
N VAL A 431 10.33 -20.14 23.72
CA VAL A 431 9.46 -19.11 23.13
C VAL A 431 9.02 -19.51 21.71
N TYR A 432 9.93 -20.06 20.92
CA TYR A 432 9.65 -20.60 19.59
C TYR A 432 8.75 -21.84 19.68
N TRP A 433 9.12 -22.81 20.51
CA TRP A 433 8.37 -24.07 20.64
C TRP A 433 6.97 -23.87 21.21
N GLY A 434 6.80 -22.92 22.12
CA GLY A 434 5.50 -22.52 22.66
C GLY A 434 4.62 -21.82 21.63
N LEU A 435 5.18 -20.94 20.78
CA LEU A 435 4.45 -20.38 19.63
C LEU A 435 4.02 -21.48 18.66
N ARG A 436 4.93 -22.40 18.31
CA ARG A 436 4.66 -23.53 17.41
C ARG A 436 3.61 -24.50 17.98
N THR A 437 3.58 -24.65 19.30
CA THR A 437 2.55 -25.42 20.02
C THR A 437 1.19 -24.73 19.92
N HIS A 438 1.09 -23.41 20.12
CA HIS A 438 -0.16 -22.67 19.94
C HIS A 438 -0.66 -22.69 18.49
N TRP A 439 0.25 -22.58 17.51
CA TRP A 439 -0.04 -22.69 16.09
C TRP A 439 -0.66 -24.05 15.74
N ARG A 440 0.03 -25.15 16.11
CA ARG A 440 -0.46 -26.52 15.91
C ARG A 440 -1.76 -26.77 16.67
N ALA A 441 -1.90 -26.31 17.92
CA ALA A 441 -3.12 -26.48 18.69
C ALA A 441 -4.33 -25.84 18.01
N LEU A 442 -4.21 -24.60 17.51
CA LEU A 442 -5.29 -23.95 16.77
C LEU A 442 -5.60 -24.70 15.47
N ARG A 443 -4.58 -25.03 14.68
CA ARG A 443 -4.72 -25.79 13.43
C ARG A 443 -5.49 -27.10 13.67
N ASP A 444 -4.98 -27.92 14.59
CA ASP A 444 -5.50 -29.27 14.84
C ASP A 444 -6.92 -29.25 15.44
N GLN A 445 -7.29 -28.20 16.18
CA GLN A 445 -8.67 -28.00 16.64
C GLN A 445 -9.61 -27.56 15.49
N LEU A 446 -9.14 -26.70 14.58
CA LEU A 446 -9.93 -26.26 13.43
C LEU A 446 -10.18 -27.39 12.43
N TYR A 447 -9.18 -28.21 12.10
CA TYR A 447 -9.39 -29.40 11.26
C TYR A 447 -10.31 -30.43 11.92
N ARG A 448 -10.22 -30.62 13.24
CA ARG A 448 -11.16 -31.48 13.99
C ARG A 448 -12.60 -30.93 14.01
N HIS A 449 -12.78 -29.61 14.05
CA HIS A 449 -14.10 -28.99 13.94
C HIS A 449 -14.64 -29.00 12.50
N ALA A 450 -13.75 -28.97 11.50
CA ALA A 450 -14.14 -29.03 10.11
C ALA A 450 -14.68 -30.41 9.70
N ASP A 451 -14.24 -31.48 10.37
CA ASP A 451 -14.72 -32.86 10.18
C ASP A 451 -14.63 -33.30 8.71
N GLY A 452 -13.43 -33.21 8.15
CA GLY A 452 -13.14 -33.52 6.74
C GLY A 452 -13.51 -32.42 5.74
N ARG A 453 -14.17 -31.33 6.14
CA ARG A 453 -14.38 -30.15 5.28
C ARG A 453 -13.07 -29.37 5.07
N GLU A 454 -12.79 -28.96 3.84
CA GLU A 454 -11.68 -28.03 3.52
C GLU A 454 -11.92 -26.60 4.01
N THR A 455 -13.17 -26.26 4.33
CA THR A 455 -13.60 -24.90 4.70
C THR A 455 -14.47 -24.86 5.94
N ILE A 456 -14.35 -23.76 6.69
CA ILE A 456 -15.17 -23.42 7.85
C ILE A 456 -15.67 -21.97 7.73
N SER A 457 -16.74 -21.64 8.42
CA SER A 457 -17.20 -20.25 8.56
C SER A 457 -16.33 -19.46 9.55
N ILE A 458 -16.42 -18.13 9.46
CA ILE A 458 -15.73 -17.22 10.39
C ILE A 458 -16.27 -17.33 11.83
N GLU A 459 -17.55 -17.65 12.00
CA GLU A 459 -18.15 -17.89 13.31
C GLU A 459 -17.62 -19.19 13.95
N GLU A 460 -17.47 -20.26 13.15
CA GLU A 460 -16.80 -21.50 13.60
C GLU A 460 -15.34 -21.24 13.98
N PHE A 461 -14.60 -20.47 13.18
CA PHE A 461 -13.22 -20.08 13.53
C PHE A 461 -13.17 -19.29 14.85
N GLU A 462 -14.05 -18.31 15.05
CA GLU A 462 -14.09 -17.50 16.28
C GLU A 462 -14.38 -18.38 17.51
N LYS A 463 -15.35 -19.30 17.40
CA LYS A 463 -15.72 -20.27 18.44
C LYS A 463 -14.56 -21.21 18.80
N VAL A 464 -13.88 -21.76 17.80
CA VAL A 464 -12.74 -22.67 18.01
C VAL A 464 -11.53 -21.91 18.56
N ALA A 465 -11.28 -20.68 18.11
CA ALA A 465 -10.21 -19.84 18.65
C ALA A 465 -10.44 -19.50 20.13
N LYS A 466 -11.68 -19.20 20.54
CA LYS A 466 -12.08 -19.00 21.94
C LYS A 466 -11.86 -20.25 22.79
N ALA A 467 -12.28 -21.42 22.29
CA ALA A 467 -12.08 -22.70 22.98
C ALA A 467 -10.59 -23.08 23.11
N THR A 468 -9.78 -22.77 22.09
CA THR A 468 -8.34 -23.07 22.07
C THR A 468 -7.55 -22.13 22.98
N PHE A 469 -7.97 -20.88 23.11
CA PHE A 469 -7.25 -19.84 23.86
C PHE A 469 -8.12 -19.14 24.92
N PRO A 470 -8.53 -19.84 25.99
CA PRO A 470 -9.48 -19.33 26.98
C PRO A 470 -9.01 -18.09 27.77
N LEU A 471 -7.72 -17.75 27.71
CA LEU A 471 -7.14 -16.56 28.36
C LEU A 471 -7.07 -15.32 27.44
N LYS A 472 -7.34 -15.45 26.14
CA LYS A 472 -7.37 -14.30 25.21
C LYS A 472 -8.64 -13.47 25.45
N SER A 473 -8.55 -12.16 25.26
CA SER A 473 -9.74 -11.31 25.33
C SER A 473 -10.57 -11.42 24.04
N GLU A 474 -11.85 -11.07 24.12
CA GLU A 474 -12.74 -10.93 22.95
C GLU A 474 -12.12 -10.04 21.85
N VAL A 475 -11.37 -9.01 22.24
CA VAL A 475 -10.66 -8.12 21.30
C VAL A 475 -9.49 -8.85 20.62
N ASP A 476 -8.73 -9.64 21.37
CA ASP A 476 -7.62 -10.44 20.81
C ASP A 476 -8.13 -11.51 19.84
N ILE A 477 -9.27 -12.14 20.14
CA ILE A 477 -9.92 -13.10 19.23
C ILE A 477 -10.40 -12.41 17.94
N LYS A 478 -11.05 -11.24 18.05
CA LYS A 478 -11.48 -10.46 16.87
C LYS A 478 -10.29 -10.01 16.01
N ASN A 479 -9.18 -9.63 16.63
CA ASN A 479 -7.93 -9.33 15.90
C ASN A 479 -7.42 -10.54 15.10
N LEU A 480 -7.53 -11.77 15.64
CA LEU A 480 -7.19 -12.98 14.89
C LEU A 480 -8.12 -13.18 13.68
N VAL A 481 -9.44 -12.99 13.87
CA VAL A 481 -10.42 -13.04 12.76
C VAL A 481 -10.08 -12.04 11.65
N ASP A 482 -9.76 -10.79 12.02
CA ASP A 482 -9.39 -9.74 11.06
C ASP A 482 -8.10 -10.05 10.31
N VAL A 483 -7.11 -10.65 10.98
CA VAL A 483 -5.86 -11.11 10.35
C VAL A 483 -6.14 -12.26 9.38
N VAL A 484 -6.99 -13.24 9.74
CA VAL A 484 -7.40 -14.32 8.82
C VAL A 484 -8.11 -13.77 7.59
N ARG A 485 -9.06 -12.83 7.77
CA ARG A 485 -9.77 -12.17 6.65
C ARG A 485 -8.78 -11.48 5.68
N LYS A 486 -7.77 -10.78 6.21
CA LYS A 486 -6.73 -10.09 5.43
C LYS A 486 -5.80 -11.07 4.72
N GLN A 487 -5.28 -12.07 5.44
CA GLN A 487 -4.36 -13.09 4.91
C GLN A 487 -4.99 -13.84 3.73
N LEU A 488 -6.24 -14.28 3.86
CA LEU A 488 -6.98 -15.00 2.82
C LEU A 488 -7.64 -14.07 1.78
N LYS A 489 -7.47 -12.74 1.90
CA LYS A 489 -8.04 -11.71 1.02
C LYS A 489 -9.55 -11.89 0.81
N LEU A 490 -10.28 -12.21 1.89
CA LEU A 490 -11.72 -12.49 1.83
C LEU A 490 -12.49 -11.22 1.42
N LYS A 491 -13.37 -11.36 0.41
CA LYS A 491 -14.35 -10.33 0.06
C LYS A 491 -15.35 -10.16 1.21
N ILE A 492 -15.97 -8.98 1.33
CA ILE A 492 -16.94 -8.64 2.40
C ILE A 492 -18.04 -9.72 2.55
N ASN A 493 -18.53 -10.25 1.42
CA ASN A 493 -19.61 -11.25 1.40
C ASN A 493 -19.11 -12.70 1.55
N ASN A 494 -17.79 -12.95 1.54
CA ASN A 494 -17.24 -14.29 1.73
C ASN A 494 -16.97 -14.53 3.22
N GLN A 495 -17.70 -15.49 3.79
CA GLN A 495 -17.57 -15.90 5.18
C GLN A 495 -16.83 -17.24 5.37
N LEU A 496 -16.33 -17.85 4.28
CA LEU A 496 -15.64 -19.13 4.32
C LEU A 496 -14.11 -18.96 4.34
N ILE A 497 -13.49 -19.64 5.31
CA ILE A 497 -12.05 -19.78 5.51
C ILE A 497 -11.65 -21.15 4.94
N CYS A 498 -10.69 -21.18 4.02
CA CYS A 498 -10.06 -22.41 3.55
C CYS A 498 -8.87 -22.74 4.45
N LEU A 499 -8.90 -23.90 5.12
CA LEU A 499 -7.90 -24.26 6.14
C LEU A 499 -6.52 -24.49 5.53
N ASP A 500 -6.44 -25.20 4.40
CA ASP A 500 -5.16 -25.50 3.74
C ASP A 500 -4.44 -24.22 3.31
N LYS A 501 -5.17 -23.19 2.86
CA LYS A 501 -4.62 -21.87 2.52
C LYS A 501 -4.27 -21.02 3.75
N LEU A 502 -4.93 -21.26 4.89
CA LEU A 502 -4.66 -20.56 6.14
C LEU A 502 -3.38 -21.08 6.80
N PHE A 503 -3.16 -22.40 6.74
CA PHE A 503 -2.07 -23.12 7.37
C PHE A 503 -0.98 -23.59 6.38
N TYR A 504 -0.90 -22.99 5.18
CA TYR A 504 0.15 -23.29 4.20
C TYR A 504 1.51 -22.76 4.69
N GLU A 505 2.34 -23.67 5.21
CA GLU A 505 3.72 -23.42 5.60
C GLU A 505 4.64 -23.53 4.37
N ASN A 506 5.35 -22.45 4.02
CA ASN A 506 6.34 -22.45 2.94
C ASN A 506 7.76 -22.75 3.49
N GLU A 507 8.75 -22.77 2.59
CA GLU A 507 10.17 -22.99 2.94
C GLU A 507 10.72 -21.97 3.96
N GLU A 508 10.11 -20.79 4.08
CA GLU A 508 10.55 -19.74 5.00
C GLU A 508 9.98 -19.86 6.43
N GLY A 509 9.10 -20.85 6.67
CA GLY A 509 8.56 -21.17 7.99
C GLY A 509 7.12 -20.71 8.26
N PHE A 510 6.46 -21.37 9.21
CA PHE A 510 5.06 -21.08 9.58
C PHE A 510 4.91 -19.70 10.23
N GLU A 511 5.96 -19.20 10.84
CA GLU A 511 5.98 -17.97 11.60
C GLU A 511 5.72 -16.78 10.69
N ARG A 512 6.16 -16.85 9.41
CA ARG A 512 5.95 -15.81 8.40
C ARG A 512 4.50 -15.61 8.01
N ILE A 513 3.62 -16.54 8.34
CA ILE A 513 2.19 -16.43 8.13
C ILE A 513 1.62 -15.36 9.07
N GLU A 514 0.78 -14.46 8.54
CA GLU A 514 0.28 -13.30 9.30
C GLU A 514 -0.47 -13.71 10.59
N LEU A 515 -1.24 -14.80 10.55
CA LEU A 515 -1.87 -15.37 11.75
C LEU A 515 -0.84 -15.79 12.82
N ALA A 516 0.29 -16.38 12.43
CA ALA A 516 1.35 -16.76 13.36
C ALA A 516 2.07 -15.54 13.95
N LYS A 517 2.32 -14.49 13.14
CA LYS A 517 2.85 -13.20 13.62
C LYS A 517 1.93 -12.57 14.67
N GLU A 518 0.61 -12.58 14.43
CA GLU A 518 -0.36 -12.03 15.38
C GLU A 518 -0.44 -12.87 16.67
N LEU A 519 -0.40 -14.21 16.58
CA LEU A 519 -0.31 -15.06 17.76
C LEU A 519 0.95 -14.76 18.60
N TYR A 520 2.10 -14.54 17.96
CA TYR A 520 3.34 -14.14 18.62
C TYR A 520 3.25 -12.75 19.25
N ARG A 521 2.69 -11.76 18.54
CA ARG A 521 2.48 -10.40 19.06
C ARG A 521 1.59 -10.42 20.31
N GLN A 522 0.50 -11.18 20.27
CA GLN A 522 -0.39 -11.35 21.42
C GLN A 522 0.28 -12.10 22.58
N ARG A 523 1.10 -13.14 22.31
CA ARG A 523 1.93 -13.85 23.32
C ARG A 523 2.84 -12.88 24.05
N ARG A 524 3.60 -12.06 23.30
CA ARG A 524 4.50 -11.03 23.87
C ARG A 524 3.78 -10.02 24.74
N LEU A 525 2.64 -9.48 24.29
CA LEU A 525 1.86 -8.52 25.08
C LEU A 525 1.27 -9.14 26.36
N ALA A 526 0.91 -10.42 26.34
CA ALA A 526 0.45 -11.16 27.51
C ALA A 526 1.61 -11.41 28.50
N GLN A 527 2.77 -11.86 28.01
CA GLN A 527 4.00 -12.02 28.78
C GLN A 527 4.43 -10.71 29.44
N ASP A 528 4.54 -9.61 28.69
CA ASP A 528 4.95 -8.30 29.21
C ASP A 528 3.96 -7.77 30.26
N ARG A 529 2.67 -8.13 30.17
CA ARG A 529 1.67 -7.82 31.20
C ARG A 529 1.87 -8.67 32.45
N TYR A 530 2.08 -9.97 32.29
CA TYR A 530 2.28 -10.89 33.41
C TYR A 530 3.56 -10.60 34.19
N ILE A 531 4.67 -10.32 33.50
CA ILE A 531 5.93 -9.91 34.13
C ILE A 531 5.77 -8.58 34.87
N ARG A 532 5.01 -7.60 34.34
CA ARG A 532 4.71 -6.35 35.06
C ARG A 532 3.92 -6.58 36.35
N GLU A 533 2.97 -7.51 36.36
CA GLU A 533 2.25 -7.92 37.58
C GLU A 533 3.20 -8.59 38.58
N LEU A 534 4.07 -9.49 38.12
CA LEU A 534 5.07 -10.19 38.93
C LEU A 534 6.08 -9.23 39.58
N VAL A 535 6.63 -8.29 38.80
CA VAL A 535 7.52 -7.23 39.29
C VAL A 535 6.82 -6.34 40.31
N ALA A 536 5.53 -6.03 40.13
CA ALA A 536 4.75 -5.29 41.12
C ALA A 536 4.63 -6.03 42.46
N THR A 537 4.37 -7.35 42.43
CA THR A 537 4.34 -8.17 43.67
C THR A 537 5.69 -8.32 44.37
N LEU A 538 6.81 -8.15 43.64
CA LEU A 538 8.17 -8.22 44.18
C LEU A 538 8.70 -6.85 44.70
N GLY A 539 7.84 -5.83 44.78
CA GLY A 539 8.18 -4.49 45.30
C GLY A 539 8.25 -3.39 44.22
N GLY A 540 7.97 -3.72 42.97
CA GLY A 540 7.89 -2.75 41.86
C GLY A 540 9.22 -2.12 41.48
N LYS A 541 9.15 -1.04 40.68
CA LYS A 541 10.34 -0.35 40.15
C LYS A 541 11.27 0.21 41.22
N GLN A 542 10.75 0.59 42.39
CA GLN A 542 11.56 1.12 43.50
C GLN A 542 12.43 0.04 44.16
N ALA A 543 12.09 -1.25 43.99
CA ALA A 543 12.87 -2.38 44.47
C ALA A 543 13.86 -2.93 43.42
N ALA A 544 14.17 -2.21 42.34
CA ALA A 544 14.95 -2.73 41.20
C ALA A 544 16.31 -3.35 41.58
N ASN A 545 17.01 -2.80 42.57
CA ASN A 545 18.29 -3.31 43.06
C ASN A 545 18.17 -4.24 44.27
N LYS A 546 16.94 -4.48 44.78
CA LYS A 546 16.71 -5.37 45.91
C LYS A 546 16.99 -6.83 45.49
N PRO A 547 17.72 -7.61 46.29
CA PRO A 547 17.90 -9.04 46.02
C PRO A 547 16.56 -9.78 46.18
N VAL A 548 16.25 -10.63 45.21
CA VAL A 548 15.07 -11.49 45.18
C VAL A 548 15.52 -12.93 45.35
N THR A 549 15.00 -13.62 46.36
CA THR A 549 15.24 -15.05 46.58
C THR A 549 14.30 -15.90 45.74
N VAL A 550 14.68 -17.17 45.52
CA VAL A 550 13.83 -18.15 44.85
C VAL A 550 12.45 -18.25 45.51
N ASP A 551 12.36 -18.26 46.85
CA ASP A 551 11.08 -18.38 47.55
C ASP A 551 10.22 -17.10 47.52
N ALA A 552 10.83 -15.93 47.30
CA ALA A 552 10.07 -14.72 46.97
C ALA A 552 9.43 -14.85 45.58
N LEU A 553 10.16 -15.39 44.60
CA LEU A 553 9.64 -15.62 43.25
C LEU A 553 8.58 -16.73 43.19
N LYS A 554 8.80 -17.88 43.87
CA LYS A 554 7.79 -18.96 44.01
C LYS A 554 6.47 -18.42 44.55
N ARG A 555 6.51 -17.65 45.65
CA ARG A 555 5.32 -17.03 46.25
C ARG A 555 4.64 -16.03 45.32
N ALA A 556 5.41 -15.23 44.59
CA ALA A 556 4.88 -14.26 43.63
C ALA A 556 4.15 -14.95 42.46
N PHE A 557 4.70 -16.04 41.92
CA PHE A 557 4.01 -16.88 40.92
C PHE A 557 2.74 -17.52 41.49
N ALA A 558 2.82 -18.21 42.62
CA ALA A 558 1.68 -18.88 43.25
C ALA A 558 0.51 -17.92 43.59
N LEU A 559 0.81 -16.67 43.95
CA LEU A 559 -0.20 -15.64 44.24
C LEU A 559 -0.85 -15.05 42.98
N LEU A 560 -0.11 -14.93 41.87
CA LEU A 560 -0.59 -14.32 40.63
C LEU A 560 -1.20 -15.31 39.64
N ASP A 561 -0.84 -16.58 39.74
CA ASP A 561 -1.28 -17.66 38.87
C ASP A 561 -1.41 -18.96 39.65
N PRO A 562 -2.47 -19.14 40.47
CA PRO A 562 -2.66 -20.36 41.28
C PRO A 562 -2.83 -21.65 40.47
N ALA A 563 -2.96 -21.55 39.13
CA ALA A 563 -3.08 -22.70 38.23
C ALA A 563 -1.73 -23.13 37.61
N ILE A 564 -0.62 -22.43 37.91
CA ILE A 564 0.71 -22.84 37.45
C ILE A 564 1.13 -24.13 38.16
N ASP A 565 1.51 -25.14 37.38
CA ASP A 565 2.07 -26.39 37.90
C ASP A 565 3.51 -26.21 38.39
N HIS A 566 3.96 -27.13 39.25
CA HIS A 566 5.30 -27.06 39.86
C HIS A 566 6.43 -27.19 38.84
N ILE A 567 6.24 -27.98 37.77
CA ILE A 567 7.25 -28.23 36.72
C ILE A 567 7.48 -26.95 35.90
N ARG A 568 6.39 -26.27 35.52
CA ARG A 568 6.42 -24.99 34.79
C ARG A 568 6.95 -23.86 35.66
N MET A 569 6.56 -23.80 36.94
CA MET A 569 7.09 -22.82 37.89
C MET A 569 8.60 -23.00 38.10
N GLU A 570 9.07 -24.23 38.31
CA GLU A 570 10.50 -24.55 38.45
C GLU A 570 11.28 -24.15 37.19
N ARG A 571 10.79 -24.51 35.99
CA ARG A 571 11.42 -24.09 34.72
C ARG A 571 11.56 -22.56 34.61
N TYR A 572 10.55 -21.81 35.05
CA TYR A 572 10.58 -20.35 35.04
C TYR A 572 11.57 -19.77 36.05
N ILE A 573 11.70 -20.39 37.23
CA ILE A 573 12.69 -20.01 38.24
C ILE A 573 14.11 -20.30 37.73
N ARG A 574 14.40 -21.52 37.25
CA ARG A 574 15.71 -21.90 36.73
C ARG A 574 16.19 -20.97 35.62
N TRP A 575 15.30 -20.65 34.67
CA TRP A 575 15.57 -19.65 33.64
C TRP A 575 15.86 -18.26 34.21
N ALA A 576 15.03 -17.76 35.14
CA ALA A 576 15.16 -16.42 35.70
C ALA A 576 16.44 -16.23 36.54
N PHE A 577 16.89 -17.29 37.23
CA PHE A 577 18.16 -17.29 37.98
C PHE A 577 19.37 -17.71 37.12
N SER A 578 19.14 -18.27 35.93
CA SER A 578 20.16 -18.84 35.04
C SER A 578 20.97 -19.98 35.69
N ASP A 579 20.26 -20.84 36.42
CA ASP A 579 20.83 -22.03 37.06
C ASP A 579 19.95 -23.25 36.77
N ASN A 580 20.50 -24.19 35.98
CA ASN A 580 19.81 -25.40 35.53
C ASN A 580 20.19 -26.64 36.36
N THR A 581 21.17 -26.55 37.26
CA THR A 581 21.85 -27.72 37.85
C THR A 581 21.79 -27.75 39.37
N SER A 582 21.78 -26.60 40.04
CA SER A 582 21.76 -26.54 41.50
C SER A 582 20.38 -26.86 42.06
N ASP A 583 20.35 -27.32 43.31
CA ASP A 583 19.12 -27.35 44.10
C ASP A 583 18.55 -25.93 44.25
N LEU A 584 17.24 -25.78 44.07
CA LEU A 584 16.55 -24.48 44.09
C LEU A 584 16.75 -23.69 45.39
N ASN A 585 17.08 -24.36 46.49
CA ASN A 585 17.31 -23.75 47.80
C ASN A 585 18.73 -23.15 47.95
N ASN A 586 19.67 -23.58 47.09
CA ASN A 586 21.07 -23.15 47.13
C ASN A 586 21.36 -21.99 46.15
N ILE A 587 20.37 -21.58 45.34
CA ILE A 587 20.51 -20.51 44.35
C ILE A 587 20.56 -19.14 45.04
N CYS A 588 21.66 -18.41 44.81
CA CYS A 588 21.86 -17.07 45.34
C CYS A 588 20.80 -16.06 44.85
N ALA A 589 20.40 -15.14 45.74
CA ALA A 589 19.47 -14.08 45.41
C ALA A 589 20.08 -13.07 44.42
N ILE A 590 19.29 -12.64 43.41
CA ILE A 590 19.75 -11.69 42.38
C ILE A 590 18.91 -10.41 42.37
N PRO A 591 19.44 -9.28 41.86
CA PRO A 591 18.67 -8.03 41.76
C PRO A 591 17.40 -8.19 40.92
N LEU A 592 16.29 -7.59 41.38
CA LEU A 592 15.00 -7.62 40.67
C LEU A 592 15.10 -7.14 39.21
N ARG A 593 15.98 -6.18 38.90
CA ARG A 593 16.26 -5.72 37.52
C ARG A 593 16.78 -6.84 36.64
N THR A 594 17.77 -7.60 37.11
CA THR A 594 18.38 -8.73 36.39
C THR A 594 17.37 -9.85 36.20
N LEU A 595 16.63 -10.18 37.26
CA LEU A 595 15.53 -11.16 37.22
C LEU A 595 14.47 -10.78 36.17
N THR A 596 14.06 -9.51 36.15
CA THR A 596 13.05 -8.99 35.20
C THR A 596 13.54 -9.11 33.75
N GLY A 597 14.80 -8.77 33.48
CA GLY A 597 15.39 -8.89 32.14
C GLY A 597 15.40 -10.34 31.66
N ARG A 598 15.83 -11.28 32.51
CA ARG A 598 15.84 -12.72 32.20
C ARG A 598 14.42 -13.26 31.99
N LEU A 599 13.45 -12.91 32.85
CA LEU A 599 12.04 -13.27 32.66
C LEU A 599 11.47 -12.76 31.33
N ALA A 600 11.85 -11.55 30.89
CA ALA A 600 11.41 -10.99 29.62
C ALA A 600 12.00 -11.70 28.39
N ALA A 601 13.14 -12.37 28.56
CA ALA A 601 13.81 -13.21 27.56
C ALA A 601 13.36 -14.69 27.58
N GLY A 602 12.65 -15.12 28.63
CA GLY A 602 12.18 -16.49 28.80
C GLY A 602 10.85 -16.77 28.14
N ASP A 603 10.38 -18.02 28.23
CA ASP A 603 9.04 -18.43 27.80
C ASP A 603 7.98 -18.30 28.90
N ILE A 604 7.81 -17.07 29.42
CA ILE A 604 6.99 -16.82 30.61
C ILE A 604 5.53 -16.51 30.23
N GLU A 605 4.63 -17.45 30.52
CA GLU A 605 3.19 -17.32 30.28
C GLU A 605 2.39 -17.60 31.56
N ARG A 606 1.21 -17.00 31.64
CA ARG A 606 0.19 -17.30 32.67
C ARG A 606 -0.65 -18.49 32.21
N VAL A 607 -0.94 -19.41 33.13
CA VAL A 607 -1.69 -20.66 32.92
C VAL A 607 -3.17 -20.49 33.26
N GLY A 608 -3.47 -19.83 34.38
CA GLY A 608 -4.83 -19.64 34.88
C GLY A 608 -5.47 -18.29 34.53
N PRO A 609 -6.78 -18.14 34.73
CA PRO A 609 -7.42 -16.82 34.70
C PRO A 609 -6.82 -15.92 35.78
N ARG A 610 -6.68 -14.62 35.49
CA ARG A 610 -6.13 -13.64 36.42
C ARG A 610 -6.92 -13.65 37.74
N TYR A 611 -6.22 -13.90 38.85
CA TYR A 611 -6.82 -13.88 40.18
C TYR A 611 -7.43 -12.50 40.46
N LYS A 612 -8.77 -12.41 40.39
CA LYS A 612 -9.50 -11.23 40.86
C LYS A 612 -9.45 -11.27 42.38
N SER A 613 -8.59 -10.46 42.98
CA SER A 613 -8.70 -10.21 44.42
C SER A 613 -10.11 -9.70 44.68
N ILE A 614 -10.87 -10.47 45.45
CA ILE A 614 -12.18 -10.03 45.93
C ILE A 614 -11.88 -8.81 46.80
N ARG A 615 -12.15 -7.61 46.26
CA ARG A 615 -12.27 -6.42 47.09
C ARG A 615 -13.40 -6.73 48.05
N ARG A 616 -13.04 -7.10 49.29
CA ARG A 616 -13.96 -7.06 50.42
C ARG A 616 -14.39 -5.60 50.55
N THR A 617 -15.50 -5.26 49.91
CA THR A 617 -16.30 -4.11 50.29
C THR A 617 -16.77 -4.38 51.70
N TYR A 618 -16.01 -3.87 52.67
CA TYR A 618 -16.56 -3.62 53.99
C TYR A 618 -17.75 -2.68 53.78
N LYS A 619 -18.94 -3.19 54.11
CA LYS A 619 -20.08 -2.38 54.49
C LYS A 619 -19.93 -2.03 55.97
#